data_AF-A0A924NUC7-F1
#
_entry.id   AF-A0A924NUC7-F1
#
_cell.length_a   1.000
_cell.length_b   1.000
_cell.length_c   1.000
_cell.angle_alpha   90.00
_cell.angle_beta   90.00
_cell.angle_gamma   90.00
#
_symmetry.space_group_name_H-M   'P 1'
#
loop_
_entity.id
_entity.type
_entity.pdbx_description
1 polymer ?
#
loop_
_entity_poly.entity_id
_entity_poly.type
_entity_poly.pdbx_seq_one_letter_code
_entity_poly.pdbx_strand_id
1 'polypeptide(L)'
;MQHFYDLAIAPFADFLFMRRALVSALALALGAAPLGVLLTLRRMSLFGEALSHAILPGVALGFMFFGLSAIAMTVGGLLAGMLVAAVSGLVSRATVLREDASLAALYLVSLALGVMLVSRRGSQLDLLHILFGSALGVDASGLTLVAGVATVTVAALALFYRAFLLESFDPAYLQSASGRKAAVVQQGFLLLVVLNLVAGFQTLGTLMAVGIMMLPAVSARLWHDTLPAQMLNAVAQAAVASYVGLLLSYHLDTASGPTVIVCAGSLYALSLLLAPRGWLRQH
;
A
#
# COMPACT_ATOMS: atom_id res chain seq x y z
N MET A 1 35.85 -0.52 11.99
CA MET A 1 35.34 0.04 10.72
C MET A 1 34.92 -1.07 9.74
N GLN A 2 35.71 -2.14 9.54
CA GLN A 2 35.32 -3.30 8.73
C GLN A 2 34.04 -4.01 9.23
N HIS A 3 33.94 -4.29 10.53
CA HIS A 3 32.74 -4.93 11.10
C HIS A 3 31.41 -4.19 10.86
N PHE A 4 31.40 -2.85 10.78
CA PHE A 4 30.18 -2.08 10.51
C PHE A 4 29.82 -2.09 9.02
N TYR A 5 30.84 -2.09 8.15
CA TYR A 5 30.66 -2.22 6.71
C TYR A 5 30.14 -3.61 6.33
N ASP A 6 30.67 -4.66 6.96
CA ASP A 6 30.25 -6.05 6.75
C ASP A 6 28.83 -6.31 7.27
N LEU A 7 28.43 -5.67 8.38
CA LEU A 7 27.05 -5.80 8.89
C LEU A 7 26.03 -4.98 8.10
N ALA A 8 26.38 -3.74 7.72
CA ALA A 8 25.41 -2.76 7.23
C ALA A 8 25.35 -2.61 5.70
N ILE A 9 26.44 -2.91 4.99
CA ILE A 9 26.58 -2.59 3.56
C ILE A 9 26.85 -3.86 2.73
N ALA A 10 27.68 -4.79 3.20
CA ALA A 10 27.97 -6.05 2.49
C ALA A 10 26.71 -6.85 2.07
N PRO A 11 25.67 -7.04 2.92
CA PRO A 11 24.50 -7.82 2.51
C PRO A 11 23.72 -7.17 1.34
N PHE A 12 23.79 -5.86 1.15
CA PHE A 12 23.18 -5.17 0.01
C PHE A 12 24.10 -5.09 -1.22
N ALA A 13 25.41 -5.20 -1.03
CA ALA A 13 26.41 -5.15 -2.10
C ALA A 13 26.62 -6.52 -2.76
N ASP A 14 26.62 -7.59 -1.96
CA ASP A 14 26.98 -8.94 -2.41
C ASP A 14 25.77 -9.74 -2.93
N PHE A 15 24.56 -9.42 -2.43
CA PHE A 15 23.34 -10.14 -2.80
C PHE A 15 22.40 -9.30 -3.68
N LEU A 16 22.30 -9.70 -4.95
CA LEU A 16 21.39 -9.11 -5.93
C LEU A 16 19.92 -9.14 -5.48
N PHE A 17 19.48 -10.20 -4.79
CA PHE A 17 18.10 -10.28 -4.29
C PHE A 17 17.81 -9.21 -3.23
N MET A 18 18.76 -8.97 -2.32
CA MET A 18 18.63 -8.00 -1.23
C MET A 18 18.62 -6.58 -1.77
N ARG A 19 19.47 -6.30 -2.76
CA ARG A 19 19.47 -5.02 -3.47
C ARG A 19 18.14 -4.77 -4.19
N ARG A 20 17.58 -5.78 -4.87
CA ARG A 20 16.27 -5.66 -5.53
C ARG A 20 15.15 -5.44 -4.53
N ALA A 21 15.15 -6.16 -3.42
CA ALA A 21 14.18 -5.99 -2.33
C ALA A 21 14.24 -4.58 -1.71
N LEU A 22 15.44 -4.05 -1.48
CA LEU A 22 15.60 -2.69 -0.96
C LEU A 22 15.09 -1.65 -1.96
N VAL A 23 15.47 -1.75 -3.23
CA VAL A 23 15.04 -0.78 -4.25
C VAL A 23 13.54 -0.85 -4.48
N SER A 24 12.93 -2.05 -4.51
CA SER A 24 11.48 -2.19 -4.64
C SER A 24 10.75 -1.65 -3.41
N ALA A 25 11.25 -1.91 -2.20
CA ALA A 25 10.68 -1.37 -0.97
C ALA A 25 10.76 0.15 -0.90
N LEU A 26 11.89 0.74 -1.33
CA LEU A 26 12.06 2.20 -1.41
C LEU A 26 11.16 2.82 -2.49
N ALA A 27 11.06 2.19 -3.65
CA ALA A 27 10.14 2.64 -4.70
C ALA A 27 8.69 2.58 -4.22
N LEU A 28 8.29 1.49 -3.57
CA LEU A 28 6.95 1.38 -2.97
C LEU A 28 6.74 2.42 -1.88
N ALA A 29 7.71 2.65 -1.00
CA ALA A 29 7.64 3.68 0.05
C ALA A 29 7.42 5.08 -0.54
N LEU A 30 8.09 5.42 -1.65
CA LEU A 30 7.93 6.69 -2.34
C LEU A 30 6.52 6.88 -2.92
N GLY A 31 5.92 5.83 -3.48
CA GLY A 31 4.57 5.89 -4.06
C GLY A 31 3.46 5.76 -3.00
N ALA A 32 3.55 4.75 -2.16
CA ALA A 32 2.49 4.35 -1.23
C ALA A 32 2.42 5.22 0.04
N ALA A 33 3.56 5.62 0.63
CA ALA A 33 3.53 6.37 1.89
C ALA A 33 2.79 7.72 1.78
N PRO A 34 2.98 8.54 0.72
CA PRO A 34 2.20 9.77 0.52
C PRO A 34 0.71 9.52 0.34
N LEU A 35 0.33 8.46 -0.39
CA LEU A 35 -1.07 8.06 -0.54
C LEU A 35 -1.68 7.64 0.80
N GLY A 36 -0.91 6.94 1.63
CA GLY A 36 -1.27 6.61 3.00
C GLY A 36 -1.57 7.85 3.85
N VAL A 37 -0.74 8.89 3.76
CA VAL A 37 -0.99 10.17 4.45
C VAL A 37 -2.33 10.76 4.02
N LEU A 38 -2.62 10.79 2.73
CA LEU A 38 -3.91 11.29 2.21
C LEU A 38 -5.10 10.44 2.67
N LEU A 39 -4.97 9.11 2.70
CA LEU A 39 -6.01 8.22 3.21
C LEU A 39 -6.28 8.43 4.70
N THR A 40 -5.24 8.63 5.51
CA THR A 40 -5.40 8.86 6.95
C THR A 40 -6.14 10.17 7.22
N LEU A 41 -5.93 11.21 6.42
CA LEU A 41 -6.67 12.47 6.51
C LEU A 41 -8.15 12.31 6.17
N ARG A 42 -8.46 11.44 5.20
CA ARG A 42 -9.83 11.11 4.80
C ARG A 42 -10.57 10.21 5.80
N ARG A 43 -9.93 9.78 6.90
CA ARG A 43 -10.41 8.75 7.83
C ARG A 43 -10.67 7.39 7.16
N MET A 44 -9.97 7.14 6.06
CA MET A 44 -10.06 5.94 5.23
C MET A 44 -8.97 4.92 5.59
N SER A 45 -8.62 4.80 6.88
CA SER A 45 -7.46 4.00 7.29
C SER A 45 -7.63 2.49 7.04
N LEU A 46 -8.87 2.01 6.94
CA LEU A 46 -9.19 0.61 6.65
C LEU A 46 -9.18 0.27 5.16
N PHE A 47 -8.93 1.24 4.28
CA PHE A 47 -9.02 1.04 2.83
C PHE A 47 -7.96 0.08 2.31
N GLY A 48 -6.75 0.14 2.85
CA GLY A 48 -5.68 -0.77 2.42
C GLY A 48 -6.03 -2.23 2.67
N GLU A 49 -6.59 -2.54 3.83
CA GLU A 49 -7.03 -3.90 4.20
C GLU A 49 -8.26 -4.32 3.37
N ALA A 50 -9.27 -3.47 3.28
CA ALA A 50 -10.47 -3.74 2.47
C ALA A 50 -10.11 -4.02 0.99
N LEU A 51 -9.24 -3.20 0.40
CA LEU A 51 -8.79 -3.38 -0.99
C LEU A 51 -7.96 -4.66 -1.15
N SER A 52 -7.17 -5.05 -0.15
CA SER A 52 -6.41 -6.30 -0.18
C SER A 52 -7.30 -7.51 -0.45
N HIS A 53 -8.45 -7.56 0.23
CA HIS A 53 -9.43 -8.62 0.09
C HIS A 53 -10.31 -8.43 -1.16
N ALA A 54 -10.58 -7.19 -1.56
CA ALA A 54 -11.35 -6.90 -2.76
C ALA A 54 -10.64 -7.31 -4.06
N ILE A 55 -9.30 -7.27 -4.08
CA ILE A 55 -8.45 -7.61 -5.22
C ILE A 55 -8.38 -9.14 -5.45
N LEU A 56 -8.52 -9.93 -4.37
CA LEU A 56 -8.38 -11.38 -4.36
C LEU A 56 -9.21 -12.13 -5.44
N PRO A 57 -10.52 -11.88 -5.62
CA PRO A 57 -11.28 -12.53 -6.70
C PRO A 57 -10.79 -12.18 -8.10
N GLY A 58 -10.30 -10.97 -8.32
CA GLY A 58 -9.74 -10.57 -9.62
C GLY A 58 -8.46 -11.33 -9.95
N VAL A 59 -7.59 -11.48 -8.94
CA VAL A 59 -6.39 -12.29 -9.03
C VAL A 59 -6.75 -13.77 -9.28
N ALA A 60 -7.75 -14.29 -8.57
CA ALA A 60 -8.23 -15.67 -8.74
C ALA A 60 -8.80 -15.91 -10.15
N LEU A 61 -9.56 -14.96 -10.71
CA LEU A 61 -10.05 -15.03 -12.09
C LEU A 61 -8.89 -14.97 -13.11
N GLY A 62 -7.93 -14.07 -12.90
CA GLY A 62 -6.73 -13.97 -13.76
C GLY A 62 -5.96 -15.30 -13.80
N PHE A 63 -5.76 -15.92 -12.63
CA PHE A 63 -5.17 -17.24 -12.52
C PHE A 63 -6.01 -18.32 -13.21
N MET A 64 -7.35 -18.26 -13.09
CA MET A 64 -8.23 -19.29 -13.63
C MET A 64 -8.23 -19.34 -15.16
N PHE A 65 -8.18 -18.18 -15.83
CA PHE A 65 -8.24 -18.05 -17.29
C PHE A 65 -6.86 -18.11 -17.97
N PHE A 66 -5.81 -17.56 -17.35
CA PHE A 66 -4.49 -17.40 -17.98
C PHE A 66 -3.35 -18.14 -17.26
N GLY A 67 -3.64 -18.90 -16.20
CA GLY A 67 -2.65 -19.66 -15.43
C GLY A 67 -1.73 -18.77 -14.58
N LEU A 68 -0.49 -19.22 -14.35
CA LEU A 68 0.54 -18.57 -13.53
C LEU A 68 1.16 -17.29 -14.14
N SER A 69 0.46 -16.63 -15.08
CA SER A 69 0.96 -15.40 -15.67
C SER A 69 0.85 -14.24 -14.68
N ALA A 70 2.01 -13.76 -14.22
CA ALA A 70 2.12 -12.62 -13.31
C ALA A 70 1.30 -11.42 -13.80
N ILE A 71 1.39 -11.10 -15.09
CA ILE A 71 0.69 -9.96 -15.71
C ILE A 71 -0.82 -10.14 -15.66
N ALA A 72 -1.34 -11.34 -15.93
CA ALA A 72 -2.77 -11.61 -15.91
C ALA A 72 -3.35 -11.46 -14.50
N MET A 73 -2.59 -11.87 -13.48
CA MET A 73 -2.96 -11.69 -12.07
C MET A 73 -2.96 -10.22 -11.67
N THR A 74 -1.95 -9.43 -12.08
CA THR A 74 -1.90 -7.98 -11.85
C THR A 74 -3.10 -7.28 -12.46
N VAL A 75 -3.41 -7.57 -13.72
CA VAL A 75 -4.51 -6.95 -14.45
C VAL A 75 -5.85 -7.36 -13.86
N GLY A 76 -6.04 -8.66 -13.55
CA GLY A 76 -7.25 -9.15 -12.90
C GLY A 76 -7.48 -8.50 -11.53
N GLY A 77 -6.44 -8.42 -10.71
CA GLY A 77 -6.48 -7.76 -9.41
C GLY A 77 -6.78 -6.26 -9.51
N LEU A 78 -6.13 -5.56 -10.44
CA LEU A 78 -6.35 -4.15 -10.71
C LEU A 78 -7.79 -3.88 -11.17
N LEU A 79 -8.31 -4.69 -12.09
CA LEU A 79 -9.68 -4.57 -12.58
C LEU A 79 -10.71 -4.81 -11.48
N ALA A 80 -10.53 -5.84 -10.65
CA ALA A 80 -11.43 -6.11 -9.53
C ALA A 80 -11.38 -5.02 -8.46
N GLY A 81 -10.18 -4.59 -8.07
CA GLY A 81 -10.00 -3.49 -7.11
C GLY A 81 -10.63 -2.19 -7.62
N MET A 82 -10.42 -1.87 -8.89
CA MET A 82 -11.03 -0.71 -9.55
C MET A 82 -12.55 -0.81 -9.63
N LEU A 83 -13.09 -1.99 -9.93
CA LEU A 83 -14.53 -2.22 -9.99
C LEU A 83 -15.14 -1.99 -8.60
N VAL A 84 -14.58 -2.59 -7.55
CA VAL A 84 -15.06 -2.43 -6.17
C VAL A 84 -14.96 -0.97 -5.71
N ALA A 85 -13.84 -0.30 -6.00
CA ALA A 85 -13.65 1.11 -5.70
C ALA A 85 -14.67 2.01 -6.43
N ALA A 86 -14.88 1.78 -7.73
CA ALA A 86 -15.82 2.54 -8.54
C ALA A 86 -17.27 2.33 -8.09
N VAL A 87 -17.68 1.08 -7.86
CA VAL A 87 -19.03 0.75 -7.39
C VAL A 87 -19.26 1.35 -6.01
N SER A 88 -18.27 1.29 -5.11
CA SER A 88 -18.43 1.92 -3.79
C SER A 88 -18.61 3.43 -3.88
N GLY A 89 -17.78 4.10 -4.69
CA GLY A 89 -17.90 5.54 -4.91
C GLY A 89 -19.26 5.92 -5.51
N LEU A 90 -19.84 5.09 -6.39
CA LEU A 90 -21.18 5.29 -6.94
C LEU A 90 -22.28 5.06 -5.89
N VAL A 91 -22.18 3.98 -5.11
CA VAL A 91 -23.16 3.65 -4.07
C VAL A 91 -23.19 4.72 -3.00
N SER A 92 -22.03 5.20 -2.54
CA SER A 92 -21.95 6.26 -1.54
C SER A 92 -22.54 7.60 -2.02
N ARG A 93 -22.56 7.84 -3.34
CA ARG A 93 -23.21 9.02 -3.93
C ARG A 93 -24.72 8.86 -4.09
N ALA A 94 -25.17 7.64 -4.39
CA ALA A 94 -26.59 7.33 -4.58
C ALA A 94 -27.34 7.07 -3.27
N THR A 95 -26.62 6.87 -2.16
CA THR A 95 -27.20 6.48 -0.87
C THR A 95 -26.70 7.37 0.27
N VAL A 96 -27.30 7.24 1.45
CA VAL A 96 -26.86 7.91 2.69
C VAL A 96 -25.59 7.25 3.26
N LEU A 97 -25.14 6.11 2.70
CA LEU A 97 -23.98 5.39 3.20
C LEU A 97 -22.70 6.15 2.89
N ARG A 98 -21.81 6.19 3.88
CA ARG A 98 -20.44 6.65 3.71
C ARG A 98 -19.66 5.64 2.85
N GLU A 99 -18.74 6.16 2.05
CA GLU A 99 -17.93 5.36 1.13
C GLU A 99 -17.15 4.24 1.83
N ASP A 100 -16.71 4.49 3.06
CA ASP A 100 -16.04 3.49 3.91
C ASP A 100 -16.95 2.28 4.17
N ALA A 101 -18.25 2.52 4.42
CA ALA A 101 -19.23 1.47 4.70
C ALA A 101 -19.64 0.72 3.42
N SER A 102 -19.80 1.44 2.31
CA SER A 102 -20.06 0.84 1.00
C SER A 102 -18.89 -0.03 0.53
N LEU A 103 -17.65 0.42 0.75
CA LEU A 103 -16.46 -0.39 0.48
C LEU A 103 -16.42 -1.60 1.38
N ALA A 104 -16.80 -1.45 2.65
CA ALA A 104 -16.83 -2.55 3.58
C ALA A 104 -17.74 -3.70 3.10
N ALA A 105 -18.96 -3.35 2.70
CA ALA A 105 -19.92 -4.30 2.16
C ALA A 105 -19.42 -4.95 0.86
N LEU A 106 -18.91 -4.14 -0.08
CA LEU A 106 -18.48 -4.64 -1.39
C LEU A 106 -17.23 -5.52 -1.31
N TYR A 107 -16.26 -5.20 -0.44
CA TYR A 107 -15.10 -6.08 -0.28
C TYR A 107 -15.49 -7.42 0.33
N LEU A 108 -16.44 -7.47 1.28
CA LEU A 108 -16.91 -8.74 1.88
C LEU A 108 -17.55 -9.64 0.81
N VAL A 109 -18.39 -9.06 -0.04
CA VAL A 109 -18.99 -9.78 -1.18
C VAL A 109 -17.91 -10.25 -2.15
N SER A 110 -16.96 -9.36 -2.50
CA SER A 110 -15.83 -9.67 -3.38
C SER A 110 -14.99 -10.84 -2.82
N LEU A 111 -14.65 -10.79 -1.53
CA LEU A 111 -13.90 -11.82 -0.84
C LEU A 111 -14.65 -13.15 -0.84
N ALA A 112 -15.95 -13.16 -0.53
CA ALA A 112 -16.77 -14.36 -0.57
C ALA A 112 -16.79 -14.99 -1.98
N LEU A 113 -16.92 -14.16 -3.03
CA LEU A 113 -16.83 -14.63 -4.42
C LEU A 113 -15.45 -15.21 -4.73
N GLY A 114 -14.37 -14.54 -4.30
CA GLY A 114 -13.00 -15.00 -4.50
C GLY A 114 -12.74 -16.35 -3.84
N VAL A 115 -13.14 -16.50 -2.58
CA VAL A 115 -13.03 -17.77 -1.84
C VAL A 115 -13.86 -18.87 -2.50
N MET A 116 -15.08 -18.58 -2.95
CA MET A 116 -15.94 -19.53 -3.66
C MET A 116 -15.31 -19.99 -4.99
N LEU A 117 -14.68 -19.08 -5.73
CA LEU A 117 -13.93 -19.38 -6.96
C LEU A 117 -12.74 -20.30 -6.68
N VAL A 118 -11.93 -19.99 -5.67
CA VAL A 118 -10.74 -20.77 -5.29
C VAL A 118 -11.12 -22.16 -4.79
N SER A 119 -12.17 -22.27 -3.97
CA SER A 119 -12.63 -23.55 -3.39
C SER A 119 -13.03 -24.57 -4.45
N ARG A 120 -13.43 -24.17 -5.66
CA ARG A 120 -13.82 -25.10 -6.73
C ARG A 120 -12.65 -25.78 -7.44
N ARG A 121 -11.41 -25.27 -7.33
CA ARG A 121 -10.24 -25.82 -8.06
C ARG A 121 -9.19 -26.48 -7.16
N GLY A 122 -9.36 -26.50 -5.83
CA GLY A 122 -8.49 -27.27 -4.92
C GLY A 122 -7.04 -26.81 -4.78
N SER A 123 -6.59 -25.76 -5.49
CA SER A 123 -5.21 -25.23 -5.41
C SER A 123 -5.10 -24.09 -4.37
N GLN A 124 -5.46 -24.39 -3.12
CA GLN A 124 -5.38 -23.42 -2.02
C GLN A 124 -3.93 -23.07 -1.65
N LEU A 125 -2.99 -23.98 -1.89
CA LEU A 125 -1.60 -23.86 -1.43
C LEU A 125 -0.75 -22.89 -2.29
N ASP A 126 -0.96 -22.82 -3.61
CA ASP A 126 -0.20 -21.90 -4.49
C ASP A 126 -0.65 -20.44 -4.35
N LEU A 127 -1.94 -20.21 -4.13
CA LEU A 127 -2.50 -18.86 -3.99
C LEU A 127 -2.07 -18.19 -2.67
N LEU A 128 -1.95 -18.96 -1.58
CA LEU A 128 -1.46 -18.42 -0.32
C LEU A 128 0.01 -18.04 -0.43
N HIS A 129 0.86 -18.85 -1.07
CA HIS A 129 2.27 -18.50 -1.29
C HIS A 129 2.45 -17.24 -2.16
N ILE A 130 1.58 -17.04 -3.17
CA ILE A 130 1.59 -15.83 -3.99
C ILE A 130 1.04 -14.60 -3.24
N LEU A 131 -0.01 -14.76 -2.41
CA LEU A 131 -0.60 -13.65 -1.64
C LEU A 131 0.28 -13.20 -0.45
N PHE A 132 1.04 -14.12 0.13
CA PHE A 132 1.99 -13.80 1.19
C PHE A 132 3.34 -13.32 0.64
N GLY A 133 3.68 -13.71 -0.60
CA GLY A 133 4.90 -13.30 -1.30
C GLY A 133 6.16 -13.87 -0.64
N SER A 134 7.02 -14.55 -1.39
CA SER A 134 8.40 -14.72 -0.94
C SER A 134 9.13 -13.42 -1.20
N ALA A 135 9.27 -12.56 -0.19
CA ALA A 135 10.03 -11.31 -0.32
C ALA A 135 11.53 -11.54 -0.65
N LEU A 136 12.00 -12.79 -0.67
CA LEU A 136 13.31 -13.22 -1.20
C LEU A 136 13.34 -13.37 -2.74
N GLY A 137 12.18 -13.34 -3.42
CA GLY A 137 12.02 -13.60 -4.86
C GLY A 137 11.65 -12.35 -5.67
N VAL A 138 12.21 -11.18 -5.37
CA VAL A 138 11.96 -9.97 -6.18
C VAL A 138 12.61 -10.13 -7.56
N ASP A 139 11.79 -10.53 -8.53
CA ASP A 139 12.18 -10.61 -9.92
C ASP A 139 12.36 -9.22 -10.55
N ALA A 140 13.14 -9.17 -11.63
CA ALA A 140 13.38 -7.93 -12.37
C ALA A 140 12.07 -7.32 -12.90
N SER A 141 11.11 -8.16 -13.31
CA SER A 141 9.77 -7.74 -13.74
C SER A 141 9.00 -7.06 -12.62
N GLY A 142 9.00 -7.64 -11.42
CA GLY A 142 8.39 -7.06 -10.22
C GLY A 142 9.00 -5.69 -9.87
N LEU A 143 10.33 -5.59 -9.91
CA LEU A 143 11.01 -4.33 -9.67
C LEU A 143 10.59 -3.24 -10.67
N THR A 144 10.54 -3.56 -11.97
CA THR A 144 10.09 -2.60 -12.99
C THR A 144 8.63 -2.19 -12.82
N LEU A 145 7.77 -3.11 -12.37
CA LEU A 145 6.36 -2.84 -12.09
C LEU A 145 6.22 -1.83 -10.94
N VAL A 146 6.87 -2.08 -9.80
CA VAL A 146 6.81 -1.17 -8.64
C VAL A 146 7.46 0.17 -8.95
N ALA A 147 8.61 0.18 -9.62
CA ALA A 147 9.26 1.42 -10.01
C ALA A 147 8.40 2.24 -10.98
N GLY A 148 7.74 1.59 -11.95
CA GLY A 148 6.81 2.23 -12.87
C GLY A 148 5.59 2.81 -12.15
N VAL A 149 4.95 2.03 -11.28
CA VAL A 149 3.80 2.47 -10.48
C VAL A 149 4.17 3.60 -9.53
N ALA A 150 5.30 3.51 -8.84
CA ALA A 150 5.80 4.57 -7.97
C ALA A 150 6.04 5.87 -8.75
N THR A 151 6.67 5.79 -9.93
CA THR A 151 6.93 6.94 -10.80
C THR A 151 5.62 7.59 -11.25
N VAL A 152 4.65 6.79 -11.72
CA VAL A 152 3.32 7.29 -12.11
C VAL A 152 2.61 7.94 -10.93
N THR A 153 2.73 7.37 -9.74
CA THR A 153 2.09 7.88 -8.53
C THR A 153 2.68 9.21 -8.09
N VAL A 154 4.01 9.31 -8.04
CA VAL A 154 4.70 10.56 -7.69
C VAL A 154 4.43 11.63 -8.74
N ALA A 155 4.45 11.29 -10.03
CA ALA A 155 4.13 12.23 -11.11
C ALA A 155 2.68 12.71 -11.02
N ALA A 156 1.72 11.81 -10.77
CA ALA A 156 0.32 12.17 -10.59
C ALA A 156 0.11 13.03 -9.34
N LEU A 157 0.77 12.71 -8.23
CA LEU A 157 0.75 13.54 -7.02
C LEU A 157 1.34 14.92 -7.27
N ALA A 158 2.42 15.04 -8.05
CA ALA A 158 3.02 16.34 -8.38
C ALA A 158 2.12 17.17 -9.31
N LEU A 159 1.55 16.56 -10.35
CA LEU A 159 0.68 17.22 -11.34
C LEU A 159 -0.68 17.62 -10.75
N PHE A 160 -1.28 16.73 -9.96
CA PHE A 160 -2.63 16.89 -9.41
C PHE A 160 -2.64 17.18 -7.90
N TYR A 161 -1.51 17.64 -7.34
CA TYR A 161 -1.35 17.91 -5.91
C TYR A 161 -2.52 18.71 -5.33
N ARG A 162 -2.86 19.84 -5.99
CA ARG A 162 -3.94 20.73 -5.55
C ARG A 162 -5.30 20.03 -5.56
N ALA A 163 -5.58 19.19 -6.55
CA ALA A 163 -6.84 18.47 -6.67
C ALA A 163 -6.98 17.42 -5.55
N PHE A 164 -5.94 16.61 -5.31
CA PHE A 164 -5.95 15.62 -4.24
C PHE A 164 -6.01 16.27 -2.85
N LEU A 165 -5.36 17.43 -2.66
CA LEU A 165 -5.46 18.21 -1.44
C LEU A 165 -6.88 18.71 -1.17
N LEU A 166 -7.47 19.40 -2.14
CA LEU A 166 -8.84 19.93 -2.04
C LEU A 166 -9.82 18.81 -1.70
N GLU A 167 -9.67 17.65 -2.35
CA GLU A 167 -10.55 16.52 -2.14
C GLU A 167 -10.35 15.86 -0.77
N SER A 168 -9.14 15.90 -0.22
CA SER A 168 -8.85 15.33 1.10
C SER A 168 -9.29 16.21 2.27
N PHE A 169 -9.35 17.53 2.08
CA PHE A 169 -9.81 18.46 3.13
C PHE A 169 -11.31 18.76 3.08
N ASP A 170 -11.87 18.94 1.88
CA ASP A 170 -13.28 19.29 1.74
C ASP A 170 -13.93 18.64 0.52
N PRO A 171 -14.29 17.34 0.63
CA PRO A 171 -14.97 16.63 -0.44
C PRO A 171 -16.36 17.21 -0.73
N ALA A 172 -17.02 17.85 0.25
CA ALA A 172 -18.34 18.44 0.09
C ALA A 172 -18.28 19.74 -0.71
N TYR A 173 -17.31 20.61 -0.42
CA TYR A 173 -17.06 21.82 -1.18
C TYR A 173 -16.68 21.50 -2.63
N LEU A 174 -15.81 20.52 -2.87
CA LEU A 174 -15.42 20.11 -4.22
C LEU A 174 -16.60 19.57 -5.04
N GLN A 175 -17.50 18.81 -4.40
CA GLN A 175 -18.73 18.37 -5.04
C GLN A 175 -19.66 19.55 -5.38
N SER A 176 -19.82 20.51 -4.47
CA SER A 176 -20.67 21.69 -4.70
C SER A 176 -20.10 22.65 -5.75
N ALA A 177 -18.77 22.83 -5.80
CA ALA A 177 -18.11 23.81 -6.65
C ALA A 177 -17.71 23.26 -8.04
N SER A 178 -17.45 21.97 -8.16
CA SER A 178 -16.89 21.36 -9.38
C SER A 178 -17.65 20.12 -9.89
N GLY A 179 -18.71 19.70 -9.20
CA GLY A 179 -19.63 18.64 -9.63
C GLY A 179 -18.91 17.37 -10.11
N ARG A 180 -19.04 17.05 -11.41
CA ARG A 180 -18.50 15.83 -12.04
C ARG A 180 -16.98 15.72 -11.97
N LYS A 181 -16.22 16.82 -11.86
CA LYS A 181 -14.76 16.78 -11.76
C LYS A 181 -14.28 16.20 -10.42
N ALA A 182 -15.03 16.39 -9.34
CA ALA A 182 -14.70 15.81 -8.04
C ALA A 182 -14.71 14.27 -8.08
N ALA A 183 -15.64 13.68 -8.83
CA ALA A 183 -15.72 12.23 -9.02
C ALA A 183 -14.50 11.66 -9.75
N VAL A 184 -14.00 12.38 -10.75
CA VAL A 184 -12.83 11.96 -11.53
C VAL A 184 -11.57 12.00 -10.66
N VAL A 185 -11.40 13.04 -9.84
CA VAL A 185 -10.23 13.13 -8.94
C VAL A 185 -10.26 12.02 -7.89
N GLN A 186 -11.43 11.73 -7.33
CA GLN A 186 -11.63 10.65 -6.37
C GLN A 186 -11.31 9.27 -6.96
N GLN A 187 -11.85 8.97 -8.14
CA GLN A 187 -11.55 7.73 -8.84
C GLN A 187 -10.07 7.65 -9.23
N GLY A 188 -9.46 8.77 -9.62
CA GLY A 188 -8.03 8.85 -9.87
C GLY A 188 -7.19 8.56 -8.63
N PHE A 189 -7.59 9.06 -7.46
CA PHE A 189 -6.93 8.78 -6.19
C PHE A 189 -7.03 7.29 -5.82
N LEU A 190 -8.24 6.73 -5.87
CA LEU A 190 -8.46 5.30 -5.61
C LEU A 190 -7.71 4.42 -6.61
N LEU A 191 -7.61 4.83 -7.88
CA LEU A 191 -6.80 4.15 -8.89
C LEU A 191 -5.32 4.11 -8.49
N LEU A 192 -4.74 5.23 -8.06
CA LEU A 192 -3.35 5.27 -7.59
C LEU A 192 -3.15 4.37 -6.37
N VAL A 193 -4.10 4.35 -5.44
CA VAL A 193 -4.07 3.46 -4.28
C VAL A 193 -4.09 2.00 -4.73
N VAL A 194 -5.07 1.58 -5.52
CA VAL A 194 -5.17 0.19 -6.02
C VAL A 194 -3.93 -0.20 -6.80
N LEU A 195 -3.40 0.66 -7.67
CA LEU A 195 -2.16 0.42 -8.41
C LEU A 195 -0.98 0.13 -7.47
N ASN A 196 -0.79 0.94 -6.43
CA ASN A 196 0.30 0.74 -5.46
C ASN A 196 0.11 -0.54 -4.65
N LEU A 197 -1.11 -0.84 -4.20
CA LEU A 197 -1.38 -2.08 -3.47
C LEU A 197 -1.12 -3.30 -4.35
N VAL A 198 -1.66 -3.35 -5.58
CA VAL A 198 -1.48 -4.49 -6.48
C VAL A 198 0.01 -4.71 -6.81
N ALA A 199 0.75 -3.63 -7.11
CA ALA A 199 2.19 -3.73 -7.37
C ALA A 199 2.97 -4.19 -6.13
N GLY A 200 2.63 -3.67 -4.95
CA GLY A 200 3.23 -4.07 -3.68
C GLY A 200 2.94 -5.53 -3.31
N PHE A 201 1.71 -6.01 -3.53
CA PHE A 201 1.32 -7.38 -3.20
C PHE A 201 2.11 -8.41 -3.99
N GLN A 202 2.30 -8.15 -5.28
CA GLN A 202 2.96 -9.08 -6.16
C GLN A 202 4.47 -9.14 -5.95
N THR A 203 5.06 -8.07 -5.40
CA THR A 203 6.52 -7.97 -5.24
C THR A 203 6.99 -8.20 -3.82
N LEU A 204 6.27 -7.69 -2.84
CA LEU A 204 6.69 -7.61 -1.43
C LEU A 204 5.69 -8.29 -0.49
N GLY A 205 4.51 -8.67 -1.01
CA GLY A 205 3.44 -9.30 -0.23
C GLY A 205 2.42 -8.30 0.30
N THR A 206 1.23 -8.82 0.59
CA THR A 206 0.06 -8.05 1.05
C THR A 206 0.32 -7.29 2.35
N LEU A 207 0.85 -8.01 3.33
CA LEU A 207 1.16 -7.48 4.66
C LEU A 207 2.10 -6.26 4.56
N MET A 208 3.24 -6.42 3.89
CA MET A 208 4.26 -5.37 3.76
C MET A 208 3.75 -4.15 2.98
N ALA A 209 3.00 -4.37 1.90
CA ALA A 209 2.45 -3.28 1.09
C ALA A 209 1.47 -2.41 1.89
N VAL A 210 0.51 -3.02 2.59
CA VAL A 210 -0.45 -2.28 3.43
C VAL A 210 0.27 -1.63 4.63
N GLY A 211 1.19 -2.34 5.26
CA GLY A 211 1.95 -1.85 6.41
C GLY A 211 2.78 -0.61 6.09
N ILE A 212 3.56 -0.64 5.01
CA ILE A 212 4.38 0.50 4.55
C ILE A 212 3.51 1.68 4.13
N MET A 213 2.31 1.43 3.63
CA MET A 213 1.40 2.49 3.26
C MET A 213 0.77 3.18 4.49
N MET A 214 0.38 2.41 5.51
CA MET A 214 -0.42 2.93 6.63
C MET A 214 0.39 3.32 7.87
N LEU A 215 1.30 2.48 8.36
CA LEU A 215 2.04 2.72 9.62
C LEU A 215 2.85 4.03 9.60
N PRO A 216 3.73 4.28 8.61
CA PRO A 216 4.50 5.51 8.59
C PRO A 216 3.62 6.75 8.34
N ALA A 217 2.47 6.60 7.67
CA ALA A 217 1.53 7.70 7.49
C ALA A 217 0.88 8.13 8.81
N VAL A 218 0.43 7.17 9.63
CA VAL A 218 -0.12 7.44 10.97
C VAL A 218 0.95 8.01 11.89
N SER A 219 2.16 7.44 11.85
CA SER A 219 3.30 7.91 12.62
C SER A 219 3.69 9.35 12.27
N ALA A 220 3.85 9.68 10.98
CA ALA A 220 4.21 11.03 10.52
C ALA A 220 3.19 12.11 10.91
N ARG A 221 1.91 11.75 11.01
CA ARG A 221 0.83 12.65 11.45
C ARG A 221 0.98 13.11 12.90
N LEU A 222 1.70 12.38 13.74
CA LEU A 222 1.98 12.78 15.13
C LEU A 222 3.05 13.89 15.21
N TRP A 223 3.94 13.97 14.22
CA TRP A 223 5.10 14.86 14.23
C TRP A 223 4.83 16.23 13.60
N HIS A 224 4.02 16.29 12.54
CA HIS A 224 3.88 17.50 11.73
C HIS A 224 2.43 17.89 11.47
N ASP A 225 2.21 19.20 11.29
CA ASP A 225 0.90 19.78 10.99
C ASP A 225 0.68 20.05 9.51
N THR A 226 1.77 20.25 8.78
CA THR A 226 1.72 20.54 7.35
C THR A 226 1.79 19.25 6.53
N LEU A 227 0.90 19.12 5.56
CA LEU A 227 0.80 17.97 4.67
C LEU A 227 2.11 17.59 3.94
N PRO A 228 2.85 18.54 3.34
CA PRO A 228 4.13 18.22 2.70
C PRO A 228 5.14 17.58 3.68
N ALA A 229 5.20 18.09 4.92
CA ALA A 229 6.09 17.53 5.93
C ALA A 229 5.64 16.14 6.40
N GLN A 230 4.33 15.90 6.49
CA GLN A 230 3.80 14.56 6.80
C GLN A 230 4.17 13.56 5.69
N MET A 231 4.02 13.93 4.42
CA MET A 231 4.39 13.06 3.29
C MET A 231 5.88 12.73 3.28
N LEU A 232 6.74 13.75 3.44
CA LEU A 232 8.19 13.56 3.46
C LEU A 232 8.64 12.69 4.64
N ASN A 233 8.09 12.92 5.83
CA ASN A 233 8.40 12.13 7.02
C ASN A 233 7.88 10.69 6.89
N ALA A 234 6.69 10.48 6.33
CA ALA A 234 6.16 9.14 6.09
C ALA A 234 7.07 8.34 5.13
N VAL A 235 7.54 8.96 4.04
CA VAL A 235 8.51 8.35 3.11
C VAL A 235 9.83 8.03 3.84
N ALA A 236 10.34 8.95 4.65
CA ALA A 236 11.59 8.73 5.39
C ALA A 236 11.46 7.58 6.39
N GLN A 237 10.37 7.52 7.16
CA GLN A 237 10.10 6.44 8.10
C GLN A 237 9.92 5.10 7.40
N ALA A 238 9.20 5.07 6.28
CA ALA A 238 9.04 3.88 5.44
C ALA A 238 10.38 3.37 4.90
N ALA A 239 11.24 4.27 4.43
CA ALA A 239 12.57 3.95 3.94
C ALA A 239 13.47 3.37 5.05
N VAL A 240 13.48 4.00 6.23
CA VAL A 240 14.24 3.53 7.39
C VAL A 240 13.73 2.17 7.86
N ALA A 241 12.41 2.00 7.99
CA ALA A 241 11.80 0.72 8.37
C ALA A 241 12.14 -0.40 7.37
N SER A 242 12.14 -0.09 6.07
CA SER A 242 12.47 -1.06 5.02
C SER A 242 13.94 -1.46 5.07
N TYR A 243 14.85 -0.49 5.22
CA TYR A 243 16.29 -0.75 5.32
C TYR A 243 16.63 -1.58 6.57
N VAL A 244 16.16 -1.14 7.74
CA VAL A 244 16.43 -1.81 9.02
C VAL A 244 15.74 -3.18 9.06
N GLY A 245 14.50 -3.29 8.57
CA GLY A 245 13.76 -4.53 8.54
C GLY A 245 14.39 -5.59 7.62
N LEU A 246 14.84 -5.21 6.44
CA LEU A 246 15.57 -6.12 5.53
C LEU A 246 16.91 -6.57 6.12
N LEU A 247 17.64 -5.66 6.78
CA LEU A 247 18.90 -5.99 7.44
C LEU A 247 18.68 -6.95 8.62
N LEU A 248 17.66 -6.72 9.45
CA LEU A 248 17.31 -7.62 10.55
C LEU A 248 16.82 -8.98 10.04
N SER A 249 16.00 -8.99 8.98
CA SER A 249 15.54 -10.21 8.32
C SER A 249 16.71 -11.09 7.88
N TYR A 250 17.77 -10.48 7.33
CA TYR A 250 18.99 -11.20 6.92
C TYR A 250 19.73 -11.83 8.10
N HIS A 251 19.93 -11.10 9.19
CA HIS A 251 20.71 -11.58 10.33
C HIS A 251 19.95 -12.58 11.21
N LEU A 252 18.63 -12.43 11.28
CA LEU A 252 17.76 -13.26 12.12
C LEU A 252 17.11 -14.42 11.34
N ASP A 253 17.41 -14.55 10.04
CA ASP A 253 16.81 -15.54 9.13
C ASP A 253 15.28 -15.61 9.23
N THR A 254 14.66 -14.43 9.31
CA THR A 254 13.22 -14.25 9.51
C THR A 254 12.58 -13.69 8.25
N ALA A 255 11.27 -13.91 8.07
CA ALA A 255 10.53 -13.39 6.92
C ALA A 255 10.63 -11.85 6.82
N SER A 256 11.04 -11.34 5.66
CA SER A 256 11.31 -9.92 5.43
C SER A 256 10.06 -9.02 5.50
N GLY A 257 8.90 -9.49 5.03
CA GLY A 257 7.66 -8.71 5.12
C GLY A 257 7.25 -8.38 6.57
N PRO A 258 7.05 -9.39 7.45
CA PRO A 258 6.71 -9.18 8.85
C PRO A 258 7.75 -8.37 9.63
N THR A 259 9.04 -8.61 9.40
CA THR A 259 10.13 -7.89 10.10
C THR A 259 10.16 -6.39 9.76
N VAL A 260 9.95 -6.03 8.48
CA VAL A 260 9.81 -4.63 8.06
C VAL A 260 8.62 -3.97 8.76
N ILE A 261 7.50 -4.68 8.92
CA ILE A 261 6.34 -4.14 9.64
C ILE A 261 6.59 -3.99 11.12
N VAL A 262 7.26 -4.95 11.77
CA VAL A 262 7.65 -4.81 13.17
C VAL A 262 8.57 -3.60 13.35
N CYS A 263 9.49 -3.35 12.41
CA CYS A 263 10.31 -2.14 12.40
C CYS A 263 9.47 -0.87 12.24
N ALA A 264 8.55 -0.83 11.28
CA ALA A 264 7.64 0.30 11.10
C ALA A 264 6.74 0.53 12.33
N GLY A 265 6.27 -0.55 12.97
CA GLY A 265 5.51 -0.54 14.21
C GLY A 265 6.32 -0.01 15.40
N SER A 266 7.62 -0.34 15.47
CA SER A 266 8.51 0.20 16.49
C SER A 266 8.73 1.71 16.31
N LEU A 267 8.89 2.20 15.07
CA LEU A 267 8.96 3.63 14.77
C LEU A 267 7.66 4.35 15.11
N TYR A 268 6.51 3.71 14.87
CA TYR A 268 5.21 4.22 15.29
C TYR A 268 5.09 4.29 16.82
N ALA A 269 5.48 3.25 17.55
CA ALA A 269 5.46 3.24 19.01
C ALA A 269 6.39 4.31 19.60
N LEU A 270 7.60 4.48 19.04
CA LEU A 270 8.51 5.56 19.41
C LEU A 270 7.91 6.93 19.11
N SER A 271 7.21 7.07 17.98
CA SER A 271 6.52 8.31 17.63
C SER A 271 5.35 8.60 18.57
N LEU A 272 4.60 7.59 19.02
CA LEU A 272 3.55 7.77 20.03
C LEU A 272 4.09 8.31 21.37
N LEU A 273 5.29 7.88 21.76
CA LEU A 273 5.93 8.33 22.99
C LEU A 273 6.58 9.71 22.83
N LEU A 274 7.31 9.94 21.75
CA LEU A 274 8.20 11.11 21.60
C LEU A 274 7.58 12.28 20.82
N ALA A 275 6.54 12.03 20.01
CA ALA A 275 6.04 13.07 19.12
C ALA A 275 5.41 14.24 19.89
N PRO A 276 5.41 15.46 19.32
CA PRO A 276 4.83 16.65 19.97
C PRO A 276 3.37 16.49 20.37
N ARG A 277 2.61 15.66 19.65
CA ARG A 277 1.22 15.30 19.91
C ARG A 277 1.04 13.89 20.50
N GLY A 278 2.14 13.29 20.93
CA GLY A 278 2.19 11.98 21.57
C GLY A 278 1.68 12.00 23.01
N TRP A 279 1.60 10.81 23.59
CA TRP A 279 0.95 10.56 24.89
C TRP A 279 1.65 11.28 26.05
N LEU A 280 2.98 11.42 25.99
CA LEU A 280 3.81 12.00 27.05
C LEU A 280 3.73 13.53 27.19
N ARG A 281 3.07 14.24 26.26
CA ARG A 281 2.95 15.71 26.31
C ARG A 281 1.54 16.22 26.59
N GLN A 282 0.55 15.33 26.67
CA GLN A 282 -0.83 15.67 27.05
C GLN A 282 -1.13 15.45 28.55
N HIS A 283 -0.16 14.91 29.29
CA HIS A 283 -0.15 14.81 30.76
C HIS A 283 1.04 15.61 31.30
#